data_AF-A0A9X2MT81-F1
#
_entry.id   AF-A0A9X2MT81-F1
#
_cell.length_a   1.000
_cell.length_b   1.000
_cell.length_c   1.000
_cell.angle_alpha   90.00
_cell.angle_beta   90.00
_cell.angle_gamma   90.00
#
_symmetry.space_group_name_H-M   'P 1'
#
loop_
_entity.id
_entity.type
_entity.pdbx_description
1 polymer ?
#
loop_
_entity_poly.entity_id
_entity_poly.type
_entity_poly.pdbx_seq_one_letter_code
_entity_poly.pdbx_strand_id
1 'polypeptide(L)'
;MTTWQGGWYLAKEEFRRIRWKHVMTIIFIGYLSLFLVPMFADTYEGEEMGMMYWAVDFVTLTLLPCLGFMSTQSFGHYWKSDPYTKKLAAWRVMPIRPNQIVLGRILLFILNALPALIVFFLIFYLVVRMEAPDIELAAFIPFAIMWIGYSIAMGILYIYFEIGFSGKIYFWFCMIFTLGFLIGMIITSLLLKKSLIVESYRLCEEGGWWMALIGLVLVAVSIYIGRPLLEKRLKTRSYSS
;
A
#
# COMPACT_ATOMS: atom_id res chain seq x y z
N MET A 1 28.37 -3.07 13.11
CA MET A 1 27.03 -3.64 12.84
C MET A 1 26.86 -3.83 11.35
N THR A 2 26.34 -4.99 10.92
CA THR A 2 26.00 -5.20 9.50
C THR A 2 24.83 -4.30 9.09
N THR A 3 24.65 -4.06 7.79
CA THR A 3 23.55 -3.24 7.26
C THR A 3 22.17 -3.80 7.65
N TRP A 4 22.05 -5.12 7.68
CA TRP A 4 20.84 -5.82 8.12
C TRP A 4 20.54 -5.63 9.61
N GLN A 5 21.54 -5.84 10.49
CA GLN A 5 21.36 -5.71 11.95
C GLN A 5 20.94 -4.31 12.36
N GLY A 6 21.54 -3.28 11.75
CA GLY A 6 21.18 -1.88 12.03
C GLY A 6 19.76 -1.53 11.55
N GLY A 7 19.37 -1.99 10.36
CA GLY A 7 18.02 -1.76 9.84
C GLY A 7 16.93 -2.48 10.65
N TRP A 8 17.18 -3.73 11.04
CA TRP A 8 16.25 -4.51 11.88
C TRP A 8 16.06 -3.87 13.26
N TYR A 9 17.15 -3.44 13.91
CA TYR A 9 17.06 -2.78 15.21
C TYR A 9 16.23 -1.49 15.14
N LEU A 10 16.44 -0.68 14.09
CA LEU A 10 15.65 0.53 13.85
C LEU A 10 14.16 0.20 13.66
N ALA A 11 13.84 -0.78 12.81
CA ALA A 11 12.47 -1.19 12.55
C ALA A 11 11.78 -1.68 13.84
N LYS A 12 12.46 -2.52 14.63
CA LYS A 12 11.93 -3.05 15.89
C LYS A 12 11.62 -1.95 16.89
N GLU A 13 12.51 -0.97 17.03
CA GLU A 13 12.34 0.13 17.98
C GLU A 13 11.20 1.07 17.55
N GLU A 14 11.09 1.37 16.26
CA GLU A 14 9.97 2.16 15.74
C GLU A 14 8.65 1.41 15.92
N PHE A 15 8.60 0.11 15.59
CA PHE A 15 7.40 -0.71 15.77
C PHE A 15 6.91 -0.74 17.22
N ARG A 16 7.84 -0.87 18.18
CA ARG A 16 7.51 -0.82 19.61
C ARG A 16 6.90 0.52 20.05
N ARG A 17 7.23 1.62 19.35
CA ARG A 17 6.72 2.96 19.65
C ARG A 17 5.30 3.19 19.09
N ILE A 18 4.88 2.40 18.10
CA ILE A 18 3.60 2.57 17.39
C ILE A 18 2.40 2.11 18.24
N ARG A 19 2.59 1.19 19.20
CA ARG A 19 1.61 0.63 20.17
C ARG A 19 0.13 0.73 19.75
N TRP A 20 -0.52 1.84 20.06
CA TRP A 20 -1.97 2.04 19.90
C TRP A 20 -2.43 2.24 18.45
N LYS A 21 -1.53 2.67 17.56
CA LYS A 21 -1.91 3.00 16.18
C LYS A 21 -2.30 1.76 15.35
N HIS A 22 -1.84 0.56 15.73
CA HIS A 22 -2.26 -0.68 15.06
C HIS A 22 -3.77 -0.96 15.25
N VAL A 23 -4.33 -0.59 16.41
CA VAL A 23 -5.78 -0.72 16.66
C VAL A 23 -6.58 0.17 15.71
N MET A 24 -6.10 1.39 15.46
CA MET A 24 -6.73 2.29 14.49
C MET A 24 -6.68 1.72 13.06
N THR A 25 -5.59 1.04 12.69
CA THR A 25 -5.51 0.34 11.40
C THR A 25 -6.55 -0.77 11.29
N ILE A 26 -6.77 -1.56 12.35
CA ILE A 26 -7.80 -2.61 12.36
C ILE A 26 -9.21 -2.01 12.25
N ILE A 27 -9.50 -0.95 13.00
CA ILE A 27 -10.80 -0.25 12.90
C ILE A 27 -11.02 0.28 11.49
N PHE A 28 -9.99 0.88 10.88
CA PHE A 28 -10.07 1.38 9.52
C PHE A 28 -10.25 0.27 8.49
N ILE A 29 -9.60 -0.89 8.66
CA ILE A 29 -9.83 -2.08 7.82
C ILE A 29 -11.29 -2.52 7.91
N GLY A 30 -11.86 -2.58 9.13
CA GLY A 30 -13.27 -2.90 9.33
C GLY A 30 -14.18 -1.90 8.61
N TYR A 31 -13.93 -0.60 8.80
CA TYR A 31 -14.66 0.47 8.10
C TYR A 31 -14.58 0.30 6.57
N LEU A 32 -13.38 0.10 6.01
CA LEU A 32 -13.22 -0.10 4.57
C LEU A 32 -13.96 -1.34 4.08
N SER A 33 -13.90 -2.44 4.82
CA SER A 33 -14.54 -3.69 4.43
C SER A 33 -16.06 -3.53 4.36
N LEU A 34 -16.66 -2.76 5.27
CA LEU A 34 -18.11 -2.48 5.25
C LEU A 34 -18.60 -1.78 3.98
N PHE A 35 -17.75 -0.97 3.33
CA PHE A 35 -18.12 -0.29 2.08
C PHE A 35 -17.63 -1.05 0.85
N LEU A 36 -16.39 -1.57 0.88
CA LEU A 36 -15.78 -2.19 -0.29
C LEU A 36 -16.41 -3.53 -0.66
N VAL A 37 -16.82 -4.31 0.35
CA VAL A 37 -17.34 -5.66 0.14
C VAL A 37 -18.69 -5.65 -0.57
N PRO A 38 -19.72 -4.91 -0.09
CA PRO A 38 -21.00 -4.83 -0.81
C PRO A 38 -20.81 -4.30 -2.22
N MET A 39 -20.01 -3.23 -2.39
CA MET A 39 -19.75 -2.68 -3.73
C MET A 39 -19.07 -3.69 -4.67
N PHE A 40 -18.20 -4.55 -4.14
CA PHE A 40 -17.59 -5.64 -4.91
C PHE A 40 -18.62 -6.73 -5.27
N ALA A 41 -19.46 -7.15 -4.32
CA ALA A 41 -20.50 -8.15 -4.54
C ALA A 41 -21.52 -7.69 -5.59
N ASP A 42 -22.07 -6.48 -5.45
CA ASP A 42 -23.02 -5.88 -6.41
C ASP A 42 -22.41 -5.81 -7.82
N THR A 43 -21.12 -5.43 -7.90
CA THR A 43 -20.38 -5.37 -9.17
C THR A 43 -20.14 -6.76 -9.78
N TYR A 44 -19.92 -7.77 -8.94
CA TYR A 44 -19.66 -9.15 -9.36
C TYR A 44 -20.93 -9.81 -9.93
N GLU A 45 -22.07 -9.65 -9.25
CA GLU A 45 -23.38 -10.18 -9.66
C GLU A 45 -23.95 -9.50 -10.91
N GLY A 46 -23.37 -8.36 -11.31
CA GLY A 46 -23.71 -7.70 -12.55
C GLY A 46 -24.94 -6.80 -12.46
N GLU A 47 -25.32 -6.37 -11.25
CA GLU A 47 -26.33 -5.33 -11.10
C GLU A 47 -25.85 -4.05 -11.82
N GLU A 48 -26.69 -3.51 -12.71
CA GLU A 48 -26.34 -2.51 -13.74
C GLU A 48 -26.01 -1.11 -13.19
N MET A 49 -25.01 -0.98 -12.33
CA MET A 49 -24.44 0.31 -11.95
C MET A 49 -23.04 0.47 -12.53
N GLY A 50 -22.96 0.79 -13.82
CA GLY A 50 -21.70 1.18 -14.48
C GLY A 50 -20.99 2.38 -13.83
N MET A 51 -21.69 3.15 -12.98
CA MET A 51 -21.10 4.18 -12.12
C MET A 51 -20.43 3.63 -10.83
N MET A 52 -20.63 2.37 -10.44
CA MET A 52 -19.95 1.80 -9.27
C MET A 52 -18.59 1.19 -9.62
N TYR A 53 -18.36 0.78 -10.87
CA TYR A 53 -17.12 0.11 -11.29
C TYR A 53 -15.87 0.97 -11.04
N TRP A 54 -15.89 2.24 -11.46
CA TRP A 54 -14.77 3.15 -11.20
C TRP A 54 -14.55 3.40 -9.71
N ALA A 55 -15.62 3.38 -8.90
CA ALA A 55 -15.54 3.67 -7.47
C ALA A 55 -14.85 2.53 -6.71
N VAL A 56 -15.25 1.28 -6.99
CA VAL A 56 -14.60 0.08 -6.41
C VAL A 56 -13.11 0.05 -6.77
N ASP A 57 -12.80 0.27 -8.05
CA ASP A 57 -11.43 0.27 -8.55
C ASP A 57 -10.59 1.38 -7.92
N PHE A 58 -11.11 2.61 -7.92
CA PHE A 58 -10.42 3.77 -7.37
C PHE A 58 -10.15 3.63 -5.87
N VAL A 59 -11.17 3.26 -5.10
CA VAL A 59 -11.06 3.13 -3.64
C VAL A 59 -10.02 2.08 -3.28
N THR A 60 -10.05 0.91 -3.93
CA THR A 60 -9.08 -0.14 -3.62
C THR A 60 -7.67 0.24 -4.09
N LEU A 61 -7.50 0.76 -5.31
CA LEU A 61 -6.18 1.10 -5.85
C LEU A 61 -5.46 2.16 -5.01
N THR A 62 -6.22 3.10 -4.45
CA THR A 62 -5.66 4.22 -3.67
C THR A 62 -5.50 3.88 -2.19
N LEU A 63 -6.48 3.22 -1.57
CA LEU A 63 -6.48 2.96 -0.13
C LEU A 63 -5.71 1.70 0.27
N LEU A 64 -5.66 0.69 -0.59
CA LEU A 64 -4.98 -0.57 -0.27
C LEU A 64 -3.48 -0.39 0.02
N PRO A 65 -2.70 0.41 -0.75
CA PRO A 65 -1.32 0.74 -0.41
C PRO A 65 -1.17 1.56 0.89
N CYS A 66 -2.21 2.31 1.27
CA CYS A 66 -2.17 3.20 2.44
C CYS A 66 -2.25 2.44 3.77
N LEU A 67 -2.80 1.22 3.79
CA LEU A 67 -2.92 0.39 5.00
C LEU A 67 -1.56 0.16 5.70
N GLY A 68 -0.49 -0.01 4.91
CA GLY A 68 0.86 -0.16 5.45
C GLY A 68 1.46 1.10 6.08
N PHE A 69 0.90 2.29 5.80
CA PHE A 69 1.40 3.57 6.32
C PHE A 69 0.64 4.10 7.53
N MET A 70 -0.59 3.66 7.76
CA MET A 70 -1.48 4.24 8.77
C MET A 70 -0.88 4.27 10.17
N SER A 71 -0.12 3.24 10.54
CA SER A 71 0.51 3.17 11.86
C SER A 71 1.87 3.88 11.91
N THR A 72 2.54 4.01 10.76
CA THR A 72 3.90 4.56 10.63
C THR A 72 3.90 6.08 10.45
N GLN A 73 2.83 6.66 9.91
CA GLN A 73 2.75 8.11 9.72
C GLN A 73 2.69 8.86 11.06
N SER A 74 3.50 9.93 11.13
CA SER A 74 3.43 10.91 12.21
C SER A 74 2.37 11.93 11.82
N PHE A 75 1.20 11.86 12.46
CA PHE A 75 0.17 12.89 12.35
C PHE A 75 0.78 14.26 12.71
N GLY A 76 0.91 15.14 11.73
CA GLY A 76 1.50 16.45 11.90
C GLY A 76 1.33 17.30 10.63
N HIS A 77 1.35 18.62 10.80
CA HIS A 77 1.14 19.58 9.71
C HIS A 77 2.24 19.49 8.65
N TYR A 78 2.12 18.59 7.66
CA TYR A 78 3.06 18.45 6.53
C TYR A 78 3.28 19.77 5.77
N TRP A 79 2.31 20.68 5.85
CA TRP A 79 2.34 22.00 5.24
C TRP A 79 3.14 23.06 6.03
N LYS A 80 3.19 22.96 7.37
CA LYS A 80 3.87 23.95 8.24
C LYS A 80 5.18 23.44 8.83
N SER A 81 5.31 22.13 9.01
CA SER A 81 6.49 21.47 9.52
C SER A 81 6.89 20.37 8.55
N ASP A 82 8.17 20.25 8.22
CA ASP A 82 8.70 19.11 7.49
C ASP A 82 9.19 18.05 8.52
N PRO A 83 8.30 17.21 9.08
CA PRO A 83 8.67 16.23 10.09
C PRO A 83 9.65 15.20 9.54
N TYR A 84 9.57 14.90 8.25
CA TYR A 84 10.44 13.93 7.59
C TYR A 84 11.88 14.45 7.47
N THR A 85 12.06 15.70 7.06
CA THR A 85 13.40 16.33 7.03
C THR A 85 13.99 16.46 8.43
N LYS A 86 13.19 16.83 9.45
CA LYS A 86 13.66 16.88 10.84
C LYS A 86 14.05 15.50 11.38
N LYS A 87 13.25 14.47 11.10
CA LYS A 87 13.53 13.08 11.50
C LYS A 87 14.81 12.57 10.82
N LEU A 88 14.99 12.89 9.53
CA LEU A 88 16.20 12.49 8.79
C LEU A 88 17.45 13.26 9.26
N ALA A 89 17.30 14.51 9.69
CA ALA A 89 18.38 15.28 10.31
C ALA A 89 18.82 14.66 11.64
N ALA A 90 17.87 14.29 12.50
CA ALA A 90 18.17 13.58 13.75
C ALA A 90 18.88 12.24 13.51
N TRP A 91 18.48 11.51 12.46
CA TRP A 91 19.09 10.22 12.09
C TRP A 91 20.51 10.32 11.57
N ARG A 92 20.95 11.49 11.07
CA ARG A 92 22.33 11.70 10.62
C ARG A 92 23.30 12.06 11.74
N VAL A 93 22.80 12.50 12.89
CA VAL A 93 23.64 12.70 14.09
C VAL A 93 23.96 11.37 14.78
N MET A 94 23.13 10.34 14.54
CA MET A 94 23.42 8.98 14.99
C MET A 94 24.44 8.29 14.08
N PRO A 95 25.26 7.36 14.61
CA PRO A 95 26.25 6.61 13.84
C PRO A 95 25.59 5.50 12.98
N ILE A 96 24.60 5.87 12.16
CA ILE A 96 23.80 4.96 11.33
C ILE A 96 24.10 5.26 9.85
N ARG A 97 24.38 4.21 9.08
CA ARG A 97 24.64 4.36 7.63
C ARG A 97 23.32 4.64 6.89
N PRO A 98 23.31 5.47 5.83
CA PRO A 98 22.16 5.68 4.95
C PRO A 98 21.44 4.40 4.54
N ASN A 99 22.19 3.35 4.21
CA ASN A 99 21.66 2.06 3.78
C ASN A 99 20.89 1.33 4.88
N GLN A 100 21.26 1.53 6.16
CA GLN A 100 20.55 0.96 7.31
C GLN A 100 19.22 1.68 7.54
N ILE A 101 19.17 2.99 7.28
CA ILE A 101 17.93 3.79 7.38
C ILE A 101 16.92 3.34 6.32
N VAL A 102 17.36 3.23 5.06
CA VAL A 102 16.52 2.76 3.95
C VAL A 102 15.96 1.38 4.24
N LEU A 103 16.82 0.45 4.63
CA LEU A 103 16.43 -0.93 4.90
C LEU A 103 15.49 -1.03 6.11
N GLY A 104 15.76 -0.28 7.19
CA GLY A 104 14.88 -0.23 8.35
C GLY A 104 13.49 0.33 8.03
N ARG A 105 13.39 1.32 7.15
CA ARG A 105 12.11 1.89 6.70
C ARG A 105 11.29 0.93 5.85
N ILE A 106 11.93 0.26 4.88
CA ILE A 106 11.27 -0.77 4.06
C ILE A 106 10.79 -1.91 4.96
N LEU A 107 11.64 -2.40 5.88
CA LEU A 107 11.25 -3.46 6.82
C LEU A 107 10.10 -3.04 7.72
N LEU A 108 10.14 -1.84 8.30
CA LEU A 108 9.06 -1.34 9.15
C LEU A 108 7.73 -1.28 8.38
N PHE A 109 7.75 -0.78 7.15
CA PHE A 109 6.58 -0.76 6.29
C PHE A 109 6.07 -2.18 6.01
N ILE A 110 6.94 -3.11 5.59
CA ILE A 110 6.54 -4.51 5.30
C ILE A 110 5.96 -5.18 6.55
N LEU A 111 6.59 -5.01 7.71
CA LEU A 111 6.13 -5.57 8.99
C LEU A 111 4.75 -5.03 9.40
N ASN A 112 4.39 -3.82 8.99
CA ASN A 112 3.07 -3.27 9.25
C ASN A 112 2.05 -3.60 8.15
N ALA A 113 2.47 -3.53 6.88
CA ALA A 113 1.62 -3.73 5.72
C ALA A 113 1.15 -5.18 5.60
N LEU A 114 2.05 -6.17 5.78
CA LEU A 114 1.69 -7.57 5.60
C LEU A 114 0.56 -8.02 6.55
N PRO A 115 0.65 -7.83 7.89
CA PRO A 115 -0.45 -8.21 8.78
C PRO A 115 -1.73 -7.44 8.48
N ALA A 116 -1.65 -6.14 8.20
CA ALA A 116 -2.81 -5.32 7.90
C ALA A 116 -3.53 -5.79 6.62
N LEU A 117 -2.78 -6.10 5.56
CA LEU A 117 -3.34 -6.60 4.31
C LEU A 117 -3.90 -8.02 4.45
N ILE A 118 -3.23 -8.90 5.19
CA ILE A 118 -3.75 -10.26 5.46
C ILE A 118 -5.08 -10.17 6.22
N VAL A 119 -5.15 -9.34 7.26
CA VAL A 119 -6.39 -9.13 8.03
C VAL A 119 -7.48 -8.52 7.13
N PHE A 120 -7.12 -7.55 6.30
CA PHE A 120 -8.05 -6.95 5.33
C PHE A 120 -8.63 -8.01 4.38
N PHE A 121 -7.79 -8.80 3.70
CA PHE A 121 -8.28 -9.82 2.76
C PHE A 121 -9.02 -10.97 3.45
N LEU A 122 -8.67 -11.30 4.70
CA LEU A 122 -9.40 -12.30 5.48
C LEU A 122 -10.81 -11.80 5.83
N ILE A 123 -10.94 -10.57 6.32
CA ILE A 123 -12.25 -9.97 6.61
C ILE A 123 -13.04 -9.81 5.30
N PHE A 124 -12.39 -9.32 4.25
CA PHE A 124 -12.98 -9.17 2.92
C PHE A 124 -13.58 -10.49 2.43
N TYR A 125 -12.82 -11.60 2.48
CA TYR A 125 -13.32 -12.92 2.10
C TYR A 125 -14.52 -13.37 2.94
N LEU A 126 -14.42 -13.23 4.27
CA LEU A 126 -15.49 -13.68 5.17
C LEU A 126 -16.80 -12.94 4.92
N VAL A 127 -16.74 -11.61 4.75
CA VAL A 127 -17.94 -10.79 4.51
C VAL A 127 -18.46 -11.02 3.09
N VAL A 128 -17.58 -11.07 2.09
CA VAL A 128 -17.99 -11.33 0.70
C VAL A 128 -18.71 -12.65 0.59
N ARG A 129 -18.23 -13.71 1.25
CA ARG A 129 -18.86 -15.02 1.22
C ARG A 129 -20.24 -15.04 1.89
N MET A 130 -20.54 -14.09 2.78
CA MET A 130 -21.87 -13.96 3.37
C MET A 130 -22.89 -13.37 2.39
N GLU A 131 -22.45 -12.45 1.53
CA GLU A 131 -23.29 -11.78 0.52
C GLU A 131 -23.35 -12.59 -0.79
N ALA A 132 -22.20 -13.04 -1.31
CA ALA A 132 -22.04 -13.80 -2.55
C ALA A 132 -21.42 -15.19 -2.26
N PRO A 133 -22.24 -16.23 -2.04
CA PRO A 133 -21.77 -17.56 -1.61
C PRO A 133 -20.98 -18.33 -2.68
N ASP A 134 -21.07 -17.92 -3.94
CA ASP A 134 -20.41 -18.58 -5.08
C ASP A 134 -18.89 -18.32 -5.14
N ILE A 135 -18.36 -17.45 -4.27
CA ILE A 135 -16.96 -17.07 -4.27
C ILE A 135 -16.07 -18.16 -3.67
N GLU A 136 -15.29 -18.78 -4.55
CA GLU A 136 -14.39 -19.87 -4.20
C GLU A 136 -13.11 -19.38 -3.51
N LEU A 137 -12.73 -20.07 -2.43
CA LEU A 137 -11.47 -19.78 -1.72
C LEU A 137 -10.24 -19.99 -2.62
N ALA A 138 -10.30 -20.96 -3.53
CA ALA A 138 -9.20 -21.31 -4.42
C ALA A 138 -8.86 -20.18 -5.40
N ALA A 139 -9.87 -19.48 -5.92
CA ALA A 139 -9.71 -18.30 -6.77
C ALA A 139 -9.37 -17.04 -5.96
N PHE A 140 -9.85 -16.95 -4.72
CA PHE A 140 -9.60 -15.79 -3.87
C PHE A 140 -8.14 -15.65 -3.40
N ILE A 141 -7.47 -16.76 -3.09
CA ILE A 141 -6.06 -16.75 -2.66
C ILE A 141 -5.12 -16.08 -3.69
N PRO A 142 -5.10 -16.48 -4.98
CA PRO A 142 -4.22 -15.84 -5.96
C PRO A 142 -4.59 -14.38 -6.21
N PHE A 143 -5.88 -14.04 -6.18
CA PHE A 143 -6.35 -12.65 -6.22
C PHE A 143 -5.78 -11.81 -5.07
N ALA A 144 -5.88 -12.31 -3.83
CA ALA A 144 -5.34 -11.62 -2.65
C ALA A 144 -3.82 -11.46 -2.73
N ILE A 145 -3.08 -12.48 -3.16
CA ILE A 145 -1.62 -12.41 -3.31
C ILE A 145 -1.22 -11.34 -4.34
N MET A 146 -1.92 -11.25 -5.46
CA MET A 146 -1.66 -10.22 -6.47
C MET A 146 -1.80 -8.82 -5.88
N TRP A 147 -2.92 -8.55 -5.21
CA TRP A 147 -3.23 -7.23 -4.66
C TRP A 147 -2.38 -6.86 -3.44
N ILE A 148 -1.98 -7.84 -2.62
CA ILE A 148 -0.94 -7.65 -1.60
C ILE A 148 0.36 -7.21 -2.26
N GLY A 149 0.75 -7.85 -3.35
CA GLY A 149 1.96 -7.52 -4.09
C GLY A 149 1.93 -6.10 -4.67
N TYR A 150 0.82 -5.72 -5.29
CA TYR A 150 0.57 -4.35 -5.75
C TYR A 150 0.68 -3.33 -4.59
N SER A 151 0.03 -3.60 -3.46
CA SER A 151 0.02 -2.71 -2.30
C SER A 151 1.43 -2.48 -1.74
N ILE A 152 2.23 -3.54 -1.63
CA ILE A 152 3.62 -3.44 -1.17
C ILE A 152 4.48 -2.67 -2.17
N ALA A 153 4.35 -2.95 -3.47
CA ALA A 153 5.11 -2.26 -4.52
C ALA A 153 4.82 -0.76 -4.52
N MET A 154 3.55 -0.39 -4.44
CA MET A 154 3.10 1.01 -4.32
C MET A 154 3.58 1.66 -3.03
N GLY A 155 3.59 0.93 -1.91
CA GLY A 155 4.12 1.47 -0.67
C GLY A 155 5.62 1.73 -0.73
N ILE A 156 6.41 0.85 -1.35
CA ILE A 156 7.84 1.12 -1.56
C ILE A 156 8.06 2.40 -2.40
N LEU A 157 7.20 2.64 -3.40
CA LEU A 157 7.20 3.89 -4.16
C LEU A 157 6.89 5.11 -3.26
N TYR A 158 5.90 5.02 -2.36
CA TYR A 158 5.60 6.09 -1.41
C TYR A 158 6.77 6.35 -0.45
N ILE A 159 7.46 5.31 0.04
CA ILE A 159 8.68 5.46 0.85
C ILE A 159 9.78 6.19 0.05
N TYR A 160 9.92 5.90 -1.24
CA TYR A 160 10.86 6.63 -2.11
C TYR A 160 10.59 8.12 -2.14
N PHE A 161 9.33 8.54 -2.29
CA PHE A 161 9.00 9.95 -2.27
C PHE A 161 9.09 10.57 -0.86
N GLU A 162 8.70 9.84 0.19
CA GLU A 162 8.80 10.29 1.58
C GLU A 162 10.25 10.61 1.98
N ILE A 163 11.19 9.74 1.62
CA ILE A 163 12.61 9.88 1.98
C ILE A 163 13.35 10.77 0.99
N GLY A 164 12.99 10.72 -0.29
CA GLY A 164 13.70 11.37 -1.38
C GLY A 164 13.42 12.86 -1.54
N PHE A 165 12.28 13.35 -1.04
CA PHE A 165 11.79 14.71 -1.31
C PHE A 165 11.28 15.42 -0.04
N SER A 166 10.97 16.71 -0.17
CA SER A 166 10.34 17.48 0.91
C SER A 166 8.87 17.09 1.06
N GLY A 167 8.30 17.32 2.25
CA GLY A 167 6.89 17.01 2.52
C GLY A 167 5.91 17.67 1.55
N LYS A 168 6.24 18.84 0.99
CA LYS A 168 5.44 19.54 -0.02
C LYS A 168 5.41 18.79 -1.36
N ILE A 169 6.57 18.30 -1.82
CA ILE A 169 6.66 17.54 -3.08
C ILE A 169 5.95 16.19 -2.91
N TYR A 170 6.12 15.54 -1.75
CA TYR A 170 5.41 14.30 -1.43
C TYR A 170 3.89 14.50 -1.48
N PHE A 171 3.37 15.59 -0.91
CA PHE A 171 1.94 15.90 -0.96
C PHE A 171 1.42 16.08 -2.39
N TRP A 172 2.10 16.88 -3.21
CA TRP A 172 1.72 17.07 -4.62
C TRP A 172 1.82 15.80 -5.43
N PHE A 173 2.83 14.97 -5.18
CA PHE A 173 2.95 13.66 -5.79
C PHE A 173 1.74 12.79 -5.46
N CYS A 174 1.38 12.65 -4.17
CA CYS A 174 0.20 11.88 -3.77
C CYS A 174 -1.09 12.45 -4.39
N MET A 175 -1.23 13.78 -4.47
CA MET A 175 -2.40 14.43 -5.06
C MET A 175 -2.52 14.13 -6.57
N ILE A 176 -1.44 14.34 -7.33
CA ILE A 176 -1.40 14.07 -8.77
C ILE A 176 -1.64 12.60 -9.04
N PHE A 177 -1.04 11.73 -8.24
CA PHE A 177 -1.17 10.28 -8.40
C PHE A 177 -2.60 9.80 -8.11
N THR A 178 -3.23 10.33 -7.05
CA THR A 178 -4.63 10.03 -6.71
C THR A 178 -5.58 10.54 -7.80
N LEU A 179 -5.40 11.78 -8.26
CA LEU A 179 -6.20 12.34 -9.36
C LEU A 179 -5.99 11.55 -10.67
N GLY A 180 -4.76 11.12 -10.95
CA GLY A 180 -4.44 10.30 -12.10
C GLY A 180 -5.16 8.96 -12.07
N PHE A 181 -5.18 8.29 -10.91
CA PHE A 181 -5.97 7.06 -10.74
C PHE A 181 -7.46 7.31 -10.87
N LEU A 182 -8.00 8.39 -10.28
CA LEU A 182 -9.41 8.73 -10.41
C LEU A 182 -9.80 8.86 -11.88
N ILE A 183 -9.08 9.68 -12.64
CA ILE A 183 -9.34 9.93 -14.06
C ILE A 183 -9.17 8.63 -14.86
N GLY A 184 -8.10 7.87 -14.59
CA GLY A 184 -7.85 6.59 -15.25
C GLY A 184 -8.96 5.57 -15.03
N MET A 185 -9.47 5.45 -13.80
CA MET A 185 -10.56 4.53 -13.47
C MET A 185 -11.89 4.99 -14.05
N ILE A 186 -12.17 6.30 -14.08
CA ILE A 186 -13.36 6.83 -14.76
C ILE A 186 -13.31 6.52 -16.26
N ILE A 187 -12.18 6.79 -16.92
CA ILE A 187 -12.03 6.53 -18.37
C ILE A 187 -12.18 5.04 -18.68
N THR A 188 -11.48 4.17 -17.94
CA THR A 188 -11.55 2.72 -18.16
C THR A 188 -12.95 2.18 -17.88
N SER A 189 -13.62 2.63 -16.83
CA SER A 189 -15.01 2.27 -16.54
C SER A 189 -15.97 2.71 -17.66
N LEU A 190 -15.79 3.90 -18.23
CA LEU A 190 -16.62 4.39 -19.34
C LEU A 190 -16.39 3.62 -20.65
N LEU A 191 -15.15 3.22 -20.92
CA LEU A 191 -14.78 2.54 -22.17
C LEU A 191 -15.07 1.02 -22.13
N LEU A 192 -14.67 0.36 -21.05
CA LEU A 192 -14.69 -1.11 -20.93
C LEU A 192 -15.93 -1.63 -20.22
N LYS A 193 -16.67 -0.77 -19.50
CA LYS A 193 -17.83 -1.14 -18.67
C LYS A 193 -17.56 -2.35 -17.77
N LYS A 194 -16.34 -2.42 -17.24
CA LYS A 194 -15.86 -3.48 -16.35
C LYS A 194 -15.06 -2.86 -15.22
N SER A 195 -15.13 -3.47 -14.04
CA SER A 195 -14.23 -3.17 -12.93
C SER A 195 -12.96 -4.01 -13.07
N LEU A 196 -11.80 -3.37 -12.95
CA LEU A 196 -10.49 -4.02 -12.98
C LEU A 196 -10.34 -5.02 -11.84
N ILE A 197 -10.91 -4.72 -10.67
CA ILE A 197 -10.83 -5.58 -9.49
C ILE A 197 -11.69 -6.81 -9.67
N VAL A 198 -12.93 -6.64 -10.10
CA VAL A 198 -13.82 -7.78 -10.35
C VAL A 198 -13.30 -8.64 -11.50
N GLU A 199 -12.78 -8.03 -12.58
CA GLU A 199 -12.16 -8.78 -13.67
C GLU A 199 -10.92 -9.54 -13.19
N SER A 200 -10.10 -8.95 -12.31
CA SER A 200 -8.94 -9.65 -11.75
C SER A 200 -9.33 -10.88 -10.92
N TYR A 201 -10.49 -10.84 -10.26
CA TYR A 201 -11.04 -11.99 -9.55
C TYR A 201 -11.61 -13.04 -10.53
N ARG A 202 -12.38 -12.63 -11.54
CA ARG A 202 -12.90 -13.53 -12.59
C ARG A 202 -11.78 -14.27 -13.33
N LEU A 203 -10.67 -13.59 -13.65
CA LEU A 203 -9.49 -14.23 -14.22
C LEU A 203 -8.90 -15.32 -13.30
N CYS A 204 -9.00 -15.15 -11.98
CA CYS A 204 -8.57 -16.16 -11.03
C CYS A 204 -9.55 -17.35 -10.96
N GLU A 205 -10.86 -17.10 -11.10
CA GLU A 205 -11.88 -18.16 -11.21
C GLU A 205 -11.69 -19.03 -12.45
N GLU A 206 -11.31 -18.42 -13.59
CA GLU A 206 -10.98 -19.13 -14.83
C GLU A 206 -9.66 -19.93 -14.77
N GLY A 207 -9.03 -20.04 -13.59
CA GLY A 207 -7.78 -20.78 -13.38
C GLY A 207 -6.51 -19.93 -13.48
N GLY A 208 -6.63 -18.61 -13.36
CA GLY A 208 -5.52 -17.64 -13.44
C GLY A 208 -4.56 -17.62 -12.25
N TRP A 209 -4.01 -18.77 -11.84
CA TRP A 209 -3.02 -18.86 -10.74
C TRP A 209 -1.75 -18.03 -10.98
N TRP A 210 -1.44 -17.72 -12.24
CA TRP A 210 -0.32 -16.86 -12.63
C TRP A 210 -0.43 -15.42 -12.10
N MET A 211 -1.62 -14.96 -11.73
CA MET A 211 -1.84 -13.65 -11.09
C MET A 211 -1.10 -13.54 -9.74
N ALA A 212 -1.04 -14.64 -8.98
CA ALA A 212 -0.25 -14.69 -7.75
C ALA A 212 1.25 -14.52 -8.04
N LEU A 213 1.76 -15.13 -9.11
CA LEU A 213 3.15 -14.97 -9.53
C LEU A 213 3.46 -13.51 -9.87
N ILE A 214 2.55 -12.82 -10.55
CA ILE A 214 2.71 -11.38 -10.84
C ILE A 214 2.82 -10.58 -9.55
N GLY A 215 1.95 -10.85 -8.56
CA GLY A 215 2.05 -10.22 -7.24
C GLY A 215 3.41 -10.39 -6.60
N LEU A 216 3.92 -11.63 -6.58
CA LEU A 216 5.23 -11.95 -6.00
C LEU A 216 6.38 -11.30 -6.76
N VAL A 217 6.32 -11.30 -8.10
CA VAL A 217 7.30 -10.63 -8.96
C VAL A 217 7.29 -9.13 -8.72
N LEU A 218 6.12 -8.49 -8.57
CA LEU A 218 6.00 -7.07 -8.25
C LEU A 218 6.67 -6.73 -6.91
N VAL A 219 6.52 -7.58 -5.89
CA VAL A 219 7.22 -7.41 -4.60
C VAL A 219 8.73 -7.55 -4.78
N ALA A 220 9.19 -8.60 -5.46
CA ALA A 220 10.61 -8.84 -5.66
C ALA A 220 11.28 -7.68 -6.43
N VAL A 221 10.65 -7.24 -7.53
CA VAL A 221 11.12 -6.13 -8.37
C VAL A 221 11.09 -4.82 -7.59
N SER A 222 10.03 -4.52 -6.85
CA SER A 222 9.95 -3.28 -6.07
C SER A 222 10.99 -3.20 -4.95
N ILE A 223 11.31 -4.32 -4.28
CA ILE A 223 12.39 -4.35 -3.28
C ILE A 223 13.76 -4.22 -3.96
N TYR A 224 13.97 -4.94 -5.06
CA TYR A 224 15.24 -4.95 -5.80
C TYR A 224 15.58 -3.59 -6.41
N ILE A 225 14.60 -2.91 -7.01
CA ILE A 225 14.76 -1.58 -7.61
C ILE A 225 14.68 -0.48 -6.55
N GLY A 226 13.74 -0.59 -5.61
CA GLY A 226 13.46 0.44 -4.62
C GLY A 226 14.66 0.72 -3.72
N ARG A 227 15.38 -0.32 -3.29
CA ARG A 227 16.54 -0.18 -2.40
C ARG A 227 17.69 0.66 -2.99
N PRO A 228 18.29 0.34 -4.16
CA PRO A 228 19.38 1.14 -4.73
C PRO A 228 18.92 2.56 -5.11
N LEU A 229 17.67 2.72 -5.55
CA LEU A 229 17.10 4.04 -5.87
C LEU A 229 17.01 4.93 -4.63
N LEU A 230 16.49 4.38 -3.52
CA LEU A 230 16.43 5.02 -2.21
C LEU A 230 17.82 5.38 -1.68
N GLU A 231 18.78 4.44 -1.76
CA GLU A 231 20.17 4.66 -1.30
C GLU A 231 20.85 5.79 -2.10
N LYS A 232 20.72 5.79 -3.43
CA LYS A 232 21.28 6.84 -4.30
C LYS A 232 20.68 8.19 -3.96
N ARG A 233 19.36 8.26 -3.80
CA ARG A 233 18.67 9.53 -3.54
C ARG A 233 19.03 10.12 -2.18
N LEU A 234 19.14 9.30 -1.14
CA LEU A 234 19.47 9.74 0.22
C LEU A 234 20.88 10.37 0.29
N LYS A 235 21.82 9.88 -0.54
CA LYS A 235 23.18 10.44 -0.66
C LYS A 235 23.22 11.78 -1.39
N THR A 236 22.35 11.99 -2.37
CA THR A 236 22.34 13.21 -3.22
C THR A 236 21.48 14.35 -2.69
N ARG A 237 20.74 14.14 -1.59
CA ARG A 237 19.79 15.13 -1.09
C ARG A 237 20.54 16.30 -0.41
N SER A 238 20.28 17.53 -0.86
CA SER A 238 20.65 18.74 -0.13
C SER A 238 19.65 18.99 1.00
N TYR A 239 20.14 19.44 2.16
CA TYR A 239 19.37 19.57 3.39
C TYR A 239 19.25 21.00 3.91
N SER A 240 19.59 21.98 3.08
CA SER A 240 19.25 23.38 3.38
C SER A 240 17.75 23.56 3.19
N SER A 241 17.04 23.67 4.31
CA SER A 241 15.69 24.25 4.37
C SER A 241 15.75 25.75 4.14
#